data_AF-A0A1L7BH15-F1
#
_entry.id   AF-A0A1L7BH15-F1
#
_cell.length_a   1.000
_cell.length_b   1.000
_cell.length_c   1.000
_cell.angle_alpha   90.00
_cell.angle_beta   90.00
_cell.angle_gamma   90.00
#
_symmetry.space_group_name_H-M   'P 1'
#
loop_
_entity.id
_entity.type
_entity.pdbx_description
1 polymer ?
#
loop_
_entity_poly.entity_id
_entity_poly.type
_entity_poly.pdbx_seq_one_letter_code
_entity_poly.pdbx_strand_id
1 'polypeptide(L)'
;MYINGILPKEGGIPEMEKVKQHLEMLRGMDLRPNFSELARIYGIDRRTVKKYWEGYQGKPKKRNKSSKLDKYFEKISMLMSIKGITIRAAYERLRDEEGGVVGIYSNFRKYVKRNGLRPEKASKGHARFETLPGIQAQVD
;
A
#
# COMPACT_ATOMS: atom_id res chain seq x y z
N MET A 1 -40.64 24.01 -8.59
CA MET A 1 -39.63 23.91 -9.68
C MET A 1 -38.56 22.94 -9.23
N TYR A 2 -38.51 21.73 -9.79
CA TYR A 2 -37.43 20.78 -9.53
C TYR A 2 -36.33 21.02 -10.56
N ILE A 3 -35.16 21.45 -10.09
CA ILE A 3 -33.99 21.62 -10.94
C ILE A 3 -33.46 20.22 -11.27
N ASN A 4 -33.73 19.76 -12.49
CA ASN A 4 -33.15 18.56 -13.08
C ASN A 4 -31.64 18.77 -13.26
N GLY A 5 -30.86 18.33 -12.27
CA GLY A 5 -29.42 18.11 -12.41
C GLY A 5 -29.17 16.65 -12.76
N ILE A 6 -29.20 16.33 -14.06
CA ILE A 6 -28.77 15.04 -14.60
C ILE A 6 -27.29 14.86 -14.24
N LEU A 7 -26.98 13.96 -13.31
CA LEU A 7 -25.60 13.53 -13.08
C LEU A 7 -25.16 12.68 -14.28
N PRO A 8 -24.00 12.97 -14.89
CA PRO A 8 -23.55 12.28 -16.09
C PRO A 8 -23.26 10.80 -15.78
N LYS A 9 -23.75 9.92 -16.66
CA LYS A 9 -23.39 8.50 -16.66
C LYS A 9 -22.02 8.32 -17.30
N GLU A 10 -20.97 8.64 -16.56
CA GLU A 10 -19.63 8.19 -16.91
C GLU A 10 -19.43 6.78 -16.34
N GLY A 11 -18.92 5.86 -17.17
CA GLY A 11 -18.59 4.48 -16.81
C GLY A 11 -17.41 4.37 -15.84
N GLY A 12 -17.43 5.16 -14.77
CA GLY A 12 -16.49 5.15 -13.66
C GLY A 12 -17.06 4.37 -12.48
N ILE A 13 -16.16 3.84 -11.65
CA ILE A 13 -16.45 3.19 -10.37
C ILE A 13 -17.53 3.98 -9.63
N PRO A 14 -18.61 3.36 -9.12
CA PRO A 14 -19.65 4.08 -8.41
C PRO A 14 -19.03 4.91 -7.28
N GLU A 15 -19.28 6.22 -7.26
CA GLU A 15 -18.89 7.09 -6.15
C GLU A 15 -19.76 6.78 -4.94
N MET A 16 -19.53 5.60 -4.34
CA MET A 16 -20.19 5.13 -3.11
C MET A 16 -20.08 6.16 -1.99
N GLU A 17 -19.04 6.99 -2.02
CA GLU A 17 -18.84 8.09 -1.09
C GLU A 17 -19.96 9.14 -1.15
N LYS A 18 -20.41 9.52 -2.36
CA LYS A 18 -21.52 10.47 -2.52
C LYS A 18 -22.84 9.89 -2.01
N VAL A 19 -23.06 8.60 -2.25
CA VAL A 19 -24.24 7.89 -1.73
C VAL A 19 -24.21 7.83 -0.21
N LYS A 20 -23.06 7.54 0.40
CA LYS A 20 -22.89 7.53 1.85
C LYS A 20 -23.18 8.91 2.44
N GLN A 21 -22.60 9.97 1.90
CA GLN A 21 -22.82 11.33 2.37
C GLN A 21 -24.30 11.73 2.31
N HIS A 22 -24.99 11.44 1.20
CA HIS A 22 -26.42 11.72 1.06
C HIS A 22 -27.23 10.91 2.09
N LEU A 23 -26.93 9.63 2.28
CA LEU A 23 -27.59 8.81 3.30
C LEU A 23 -27.36 9.35 4.72
N GLU A 24 -26.15 9.83 5.05
CA GLU A 24 -25.87 10.45 6.34
C GLU A 24 -26.63 11.77 6.53
N MET A 25 -26.75 12.61 5.49
CA MET A 25 -27.58 13.82 5.54
C MET A 25 -29.05 13.48 5.82
N LEU A 26 -29.62 12.49 5.11
CA LEU A 26 -31.00 12.05 5.32
C LEU A 26 -31.22 11.48 6.73
N ARG A 27 -30.23 10.74 7.24
CA ARG A 27 -30.23 10.22 8.61
C ARG A 27 -30.23 11.37 9.63
N GLY A 28 -29.40 12.39 9.43
CA GLY A 28 -29.33 13.56 10.31
C GLY A 28 -30.60 14.42 10.30
N MET A 29 -31.37 14.40 9.22
CA MET A 29 -32.65 15.11 9.08
C MET A 29 -33.86 14.27 9.55
N ASP A 30 -33.65 13.05 10.05
CA ASP A 30 -34.70 12.07 10.39
C ASP A 30 -35.69 11.78 9.23
N LEU A 31 -35.19 11.83 8.00
CA LEU A 31 -35.97 11.59 6.79
C LEU A 31 -35.79 10.16 6.29
N ARG A 32 -36.91 9.50 5.96
CA ARG A 32 -36.89 8.16 5.37
C ARG A 32 -36.42 8.20 3.91
N PRO A 33 -35.32 7.53 3.53
CA PRO A 33 -34.81 7.58 2.17
C PRO A 33 -35.70 6.82 1.18
N ASN A 34 -35.84 7.38 -0.03
CA ASN A 34 -36.34 6.63 -1.19
C ASN A 34 -35.21 5.89 -1.89
N PHE A 35 -34.98 4.64 -1.50
CA PHE A 35 -33.86 3.83 -2.05
C PHE A 35 -33.93 3.63 -3.57
N SER A 36 -35.14 3.58 -4.16
CA SER A 36 -35.31 3.35 -5.60
C SER A 36 -34.94 4.59 -6.42
N GLU A 37 -35.19 5.77 -5.88
CA GLU A 37 -34.84 7.04 -6.53
C GLU A 37 -33.35 7.32 -6.42
N LEU A 38 -32.76 7.12 -5.22
CA LEU A 38 -31.31 7.18 -5.03
C LEU A 38 -30.58 6.21 -5.96
N ALA A 39 -31.10 4.99 -6.12
CA ALA A 39 -30.57 4.01 -7.06
C ALA A 39 -30.54 4.52 -8.51
N ARG A 40 -31.58 5.24 -8.95
CA ARG A 40 -31.66 5.82 -10.31
C ARG A 40 -30.71 7.01 -10.48
N ILE A 41 -30.63 7.89 -9.48
CA ILE A 41 -29.75 9.07 -9.48
C ILE A 41 -28.29 8.65 -9.57
N TYR A 42 -27.88 7.69 -8.75
CA TYR A 42 -26.48 7.26 -8.64
C TYR A 42 -26.12 6.06 -9.53
N GLY A 43 -27.09 5.47 -10.22
CA GLY A 43 -26.88 4.28 -11.06
C GLY A 43 -26.44 3.03 -10.27
N ILE A 44 -26.80 2.92 -8.99
CA ILE A 44 -26.42 1.82 -8.09
C ILE A 44 -27.64 0.96 -7.77
N ASP A 45 -27.46 -0.35 -7.61
CA ASP A 45 -28.54 -1.25 -7.19
C ASP A 45 -29.18 -0.81 -5.86
N ARG A 46 -30.52 -0.77 -5.83
CA ARG A 46 -31.32 -0.36 -4.65
C ARG A 46 -30.95 -1.13 -3.39
N ARG A 47 -30.64 -2.43 -3.50
CA ARG A 47 -30.24 -3.27 -2.36
C ARG A 47 -28.91 -2.81 -1.78
N THR A 48 -28.00 -2.31 -2.62
CA THR A 48 -26.74 -1.70 -2.17
C THR A 48 -27.03 -0.43 -1.38
N VAL A 49 -27.84 0.49 -1.90
CA VAL A 49 -28.22 1.73 -1.17
C VAL A 49 -28.87 1.39 0.17
N LYS A 50 -29.83 0.46 0.18
CA LYS A 50 -30.48 -0.03 1.41
C LYS A 50 -29.48 -0.62 2.40
N LYS A 51 -28.55 -1.45 1.92
CA LYS A 51 -27.50 -2.07 2.74
C LYS A 51 -26.60 -1.03 3.41
N TYR A 52 -26.25 0.05 2.73
CA TYR A 52 -25.48 1.16 3.32
C TYR A 52 -26.31 1.95 4.35
N TRP A 53 -27.60 2.15 4.10
CA TRP A 53 -28.52 2.73 5.09
C TRP A 53 -28.67 1.85 6.35
N GLU A 54 -28.63 0.54 6.23
CA GLU A 54 -28.65 -0.41 7.35
C GLU A 54 -27.32 -0.48 8.13
N GLY A 55 -26.31 0.32 7.75
CA GLY A 55 -25.06 0.46 8.51
C GLY A 55 -23.86 -0.30 7.93
N TYR A 56 -23.95 -0.80 6.70
CA TYR A 56 -22.80 -1.42 6.05
C TYR A 56 -21.72 -0.38 5.71
N GLN A 57 -20.50 -0.57 6.20
CA GLN A 57 -19.40 0.39 5.99
C GLN A 57 -18.50 0.08 4.77
N GLY A 58 -18.69 -1.09 4.15
CA GLY A 58 -17.82 -1.57 3.08
C GLY A 58 -16.82 -2.62 3.55
N LYS A 59 -16.19 -3.32 2.60
CA LYS A 59 -15.02 -4.16 2.88
C LYS A 59 -13.78 -3.28 2.93
N PRO A 60 -12.78 -3.59 3.78
CA PRO A 60 -11.51 -2.90 3.73
C PRO A 60 -10.89 -3.04 2.34
N LYS A 61 -10.36 -1.94 1.80
CA LYS A 61 -9.75 -1.91 0.46
C LYS A 61 -8.56 -2.88 0.34
N LYS A 62 -7.86 -3.11 1.44
CA LYS A 62 -6.74 -4.05 1.52
C LYS A 62 -7.14 -5.25 2.37
N ARG A 63 -6.91 -6.45 1.84
CA ARG A 63 -7.06 -7.69 2.60
C ARG A 63 -5.94 -7.76 3.64
N ASN A 64 -6.31 -7.99 4.90
CA ASN A 64 -5.35 -8.34 5.93
C ASN A 64 -4.95 -9.81 5.72
N LYS A 65 -3.81 -10.06 5.07
CA LYS A 65 -3.27 -11.40 4.82
C LYS A 65 -1.81 -11.42 5.23
N SER A 66 -1.47 -12.34 6.13
CA SER A 66 -0.08 -12.62 6.50
C SER A 66 0.71 -13.18 5.32
N SER A 67 1.99 -12.84 5.28
CA SER A 67 2.95 -13.40 4.36
C SER A 67 3.31 -14.83 4.76
N LYS A 68 3.64 -15.66 3.77
CA LYS A 68 4.23 -16.99 4.05
C LYS A 68 5.55 -16.88 4.82
N LEU A 69 6.29 -15.79 4.60
CA LEU A 69 7.57 -15.50 5.26
C LEU A 69 7.43 -15.04 6.71
N ASP A 70 6.22 -14.71 7.18
CA ASP A 70 6.01 -14.28 8.57
C ASP A 70 6.37 -15.38 9.58
N LYS A 71 6.23 -16.65 9.17
CA LYS A 71 6.67 -17.81 9.96
C LYS A 71 8.18 -17.82 10.24
N TYR A 72 8.96 -17.19 9.36
CA TYR A 72 10.42 -17.18 9.40
C TYR A 72 10.98 -15.84 9.86
N PHE A 73 10.14 -14.95 10.41
CA PHE A 73 10.53 -13.59 10.75
C PHE A 73 11.74 -13.55 11.69
N GLU A 74 11.71 -14.32 12.77
CA GLU A 74 12.80 -14.38 13.77
C GLU A 74 14.11 -14.83 13.13
N LYS A 75 14.05 -15.89 12.32
CA LYS A 75 15.21 -16.46 11.63
C LYS A 75 15.81 -15.49 10.61
N ILE A 76 14.95 -14.82 9.84
CA ILE A 76 15.37 -13.77 8.90
C ILE A 76 16.01 -12.61 9.68
N SER A 77 15.41 -12.19 10.79
CA SER A 77 15.94 -11.11 11.63
C SER A 77 17.33 -11.47 12.17
N MET A 78 17.51 -12.70 12.67
CA MET A 78 18.80 -13.20 13.15
C MET A 78 19.86 -13.19 12.04
N LEU A 79 19.54 -13.71 10.85
CA LEU A 79 20.45 -13.70 9.70
C LEU A 79 20.82 -12.26 9.27
N MET A 80 19.86 -11.35 9.28
CA MET A 80 20.08 -9.95 8.86
C MET A 80 20.82 -9.12 9.93
N SER A 81 20.84 -9.57 11.19
CA SER A 81 21.59 -8.94 12.29
C SER A 81 23.11 -9.16 12.16
N ILE A 82 23.53 -10.22 11.46
CA ILE A 82 24.95 -10.51 11.25
C ILE A 82 25.56 -9.45 10.34
N LYS A 83 26.55 -8.72 10.88
CA LYS A 83 27.26 -7.67 10.16
C LYS A 83 27.94 -8.23 8.91
N GLY A 84 27.65 -7.63 7.75
CA GLY A 84 28.22 -8.03 6.46
C GLY A 84 27.40 -9.03 5.65
N ILE A 85 26.30 -9.56 6.19
CA ILE A 85 25.42 -10.43 5.42
C ILE A 85 24.64 -9.64 4.35
N THR A 86 24.60 -10.19 3.15
CA THR A 86 23.75 -9.68 2.08
C THR A 86 22.36 -10.31 2.13
N ILE A 87 21.34 -9.56 1.67
CA ILE A 87 19.96 -10.07 1.55
C ILE A 87 19.90 -11.36 0.71
N ARG A 88 20.80 -11.49 -0.27
CA ARG A 88 20.88 -12.68 -1.13
C ARG A 88 21.42 -13.89 -0.37
N ALA A 89 22.49 -13.73 0.40
CA ALA A 89 23.03 -14.80 1.22
C ALA A 89 22.01 -15.29 2.27
N ALA A 90 21.29 -14.37 2.92
CA ALA A 90 20.22 -14.74 3.85
C ALA A 90 19.08 -15.52 3.17
N TYR A 91 18.73 -15.17 1.93
CA TYR A 91 17.73 -15.88 1.14
C TYR A 91 18.17 -17.29 0.76
N GLU A 92 19.40 -17.44 0.23
CA GLU A 92 19.95 -18.73 -0.18
C GLU A 92 20.03 -19.67 1.03
N ARG A 93 20.55 -19.18 2.15
CA ARG A 93 20.61 -19.94 3.41
C ARG A 93 19.23 -20.40 3.88
N LEU A 94 18.25 -19.50 3.89
CA LEU A 94 16.88 -19.84 4.30
C LEU A 94 16.23 -20.82 3.31
N ARG A 95 16.52 -20.72 2.02
CA ARG A 95 15.99 -21.61 0.99
C ARG A 95 16.53 -23.03 1.13
N ASP A 96 17.82 -23.16 1.41
CA ASP A 96 18.50 -24.45 1.56
C ASP A 96 18.01 -25.19 2.81
N GLU A 97 17.78 -24.47 3.91
CA GLU A 97 17.29 -25.06 5.16
C GLU A 97 15.80 -25.45 5.10
N GLU A 98 14.96 -24.66 4.40
CA GLU A 98 13.49 -24.84 4.38
C GLU A 98 12.98 -25.53 3.11
N GLY A 99 13.85 -26.12 2.29
CA GLY A 99 13.47 -26.93 1.13
C GLY A 99 12.64 -26.18 0.07
N GLY A 100 12.85 -24.86 -0.11
CA GLY A 100 12.19 -24.08 -1.17
C GLY A 100 10.80 -23.51 -0.84
N VAL A 101 10.28 -23.68 0.38
CA VAL A 101 8.97 -23.13 0.82
C VAL A 101 8.94 -21.59 0.89
N VAL A 102 10.13 -20.98 0.91
CA VAL A 102 10.41 -19.53 1.04
C VAL A 102 9.91 -18.70 -0.16
N GLY A 103 9.70 -19.33 -1.32
CA GLY A 103 9.30 -18.66 -2.55
C GLY A 103 10.45 -17.94 -3.27
N ILE A 104 10.15 -16.97 -4.13
CA ILE A 104 11.12 -16.29 -5.01
C ILE A 104 11.86 -15.16 -4.29
N TYR A 105 13.15 -14.97 -4.61
CA TYR A 105 14.01 -13.90 -4.08
C TYR A 105 13.37 -12.51 -4.11
N SER A 106 12.63 -12.15 -5.16
CA SER A 106 11.98 -10.84 -5.29
C SER A 106 10.94 -10.61 -4.18
N ASN A 107 10.20 -11.65 -3.79
CA ASN A 107 9.24 -11.59 -2.68
C ASN A 107 9.98 -11.46 -1.34
N PHE A 108 11.07 -12.21 -1.17
CA PHE A 108 11.92 -12.13 0.01
C PHE A 108 12.54 -10.72 0.18
N ARG A 109 13.07 -10.14 -0.90
CA ARG A 109 13.61 -8.78 -0.88
C ARG A 109 12.55 -7.73 -0.53
N LYS A 110 11.34 -7.86 -1.07
CA LYS A 110 10.19 -7.00 -0.71
C LYS A 110 9.83 -7.16 0.76
N TYR A 111 9.85 -8.38 1.26
CA TYR A 111 9.57 -8.72 2.65
C TYR A 111 10.55 -8.06 3.62
N VAL A 112 11.86 -8.24 3.39
CA VAL A 112 12.95 -7.62 4.17
C VAL A 112 12.83 -6.10 4.15
N LYS A 113 12.53 -5.49 2.99
CA LYS A 113 12.34 -4.03 2.88
C LYS A 113 11.12 -3.55 3.68
N ARG A 114 9.99 -4.28 3.61
CA ARG A 114 8.75 -3.91 4.30
C ARG A 114 8.90 -3.98 5.82
N ASN A 115 9.69 -4.92 6.32
CA ASN A 115 9.89 -5.15 7.76
C ASN A 115 11.10 -4.39 8.33
N GLY A 116 11.76 -3.53 7.54
CA GLY A 116 12.90 -2.75 8.03
C GLY A 116 14.16 -3.55 8.36
N LEU A 117 14.24 -4.82 7.97
CA LEU A 117 15.34 -5.74 8.30
C LEU A 117 16.60 -5.50 7.45
N ARG A 118 16.84 -4.28 6.99
CA ARG A 118 18.00 -3.97 6.15
C ARG A 118 19.24 -3.76 7.01
N PRO A 119 20.40 -4.31 6.63
CA PRO A 119 21.63 -4.02 7.32
C PRO A 119 22.00 -2.57 7.03
N GLU A 120 22.36 -1.82 8.07
CA GLU A 120 22.81 -0.45 7.91
C GLU A 120 24.02 -0.41 6.99
N LYS A 121 23.89 0.32 5.88
CA LYS A 121 25.04 0.59 5.01
C LYS A 121 25.72 1.82 5.55
N ALA A 122 26.92 1.65 6.10
CA ALA A 122 27.80 2.78 6.33
C ALA A 122 28.10 3.42 4.96
N SER A 123 27.60 4.64 4.74
CA SER A 123 27.92 5.41 3.54
C SER A 123 29.39 5.83 3.63
N LYS A 124 30.28 5.07 3.01
CA LYS A 124 31.63 5.57 2.70
C LYS A 124 31.50 6.57 1.55
N GLY A 125 31.22 7.83 1.90
CA GLY A 125 31.39 8.93 0.97
C GLY A 125 32.85 8.94 0.52
N HIS A 126 33.09 8.79 -0.79
CA HIS A 126 34.42 8.99 -1.33
C HIS A 126 34.56 10.49 -1.56
N ALA A 127 35.32 11.17 -0.71
CA ALA A 127 35.62 12.58 -0.92
C ALA A 127 36.35 12.72 -2.26
N ARG A 128 35.73 13.41 -3.23
CA ARG A 128 36.42 13.81 -4.46
C ARG A 128 37.29 15.00 -4.10
N PHE A 129 38.60 14.81 -4.07
CA PHE A 129 39.52 15.94 -4.08
C PHE A 129 39.69 16.37 -5.54
N GLU A 130 39.19 17.56 -5.86
CA GLU A 130 39.71 18.33 -6.98
C GLU A 130 41.10 18.77 -6.51
N THR A 131 42.15 18.28 -7.15
CA THR A 131 43.54 18.81 -7.13
C THR A 131 43.93 19.78 -6.00
N LEU A 132 44.93 19.43 -5.18
CA LEU A 132 45.49 20.37 -4.19
C LEU A 132 45.91 21.70 -4.85
N PRO A 133 45.59 22.86 -4.25
CA PRO A 133 45.97 24.16 -4.79
C PRO A 133 47.48 24.35 -4.63
N GLY A 134 48.25 23.99 -5.65
CA GLY A 134 49.71 24.12 -5.60
C GLY A 134 50.47 23.78 -6.88
N ILE A 135 49.81 23.49 -8.00
CA ILE A 135 50.48 23.27 -9.28
C ILE A 135 49.91 24.29 -10.28
N GLN A 136 50.24 25.57 -10.08
CA GLN A 136 50.25 26.53 -11.17
C GLN A 136 51.64 26.47 -11.78
N ALA A 137 51.73 25.96 -13.01
CA ALA A 137 52.97 25.94 -13.78
C ALA A 137 53.43 27.38 -14.00
N GLN A 138 54.66 27.69 -13.57
CA GLN A 138 55.33 28.93 -13.92
C GLN A 138 55.74 28.84 -15.39
N VAL A 139 55.22 29.75 -16.21
CA VAL A 139 55.66 29.95 -17.59
C VAL A 139 56.71 31.06 -17.55
N ASP A 140 57.91 30.76 -18.06
CA ASP A 140 58.97 31.73 -18.37
C ASP A 140 58.62 32.52 -19.64
#